data_AF-A0A1X0P1F5-F1
#
_entry.id   AF-A0A1X0P1F5-F1
#
_cell.length_a   1.000
_cell.length_b   1.000
_cell.length_c   1.000
_cell.angle_alpha   90.00
_cell.angle_beta   90.00
_cell.angle_gamma   90.00
#
_symmetry.space_group_name_H-M   'P 1'
#
loop_
_entity.id
_entity.type
_entity.pdbx_description
1 polymer ?
#
loop_
_entity_poly.entity_id
_entity_poly.type
_entity_poly.pdbx_seq_one_letter_code
_entity_poly.pdbx_strand_id
1 'polypeptide(L)'
;MSMLPCRVLCLLAIVLCCVGVAHAAAGPSTGMNKYVEDARELAEETKKLKVECEKAGTTARQAADEAQLFVFSTKDQIKTIAADPEKVNKTKIQCHELIDKAMKAAAEARIVGSKTTDSLTKTETAASIGLPPEDAKAAMEAAGEADKAVRVAGEYADDAVGAAQRVGNILKELDAEVAAAEKKEKQKQHYRSTFTLNIHGDNLDALLNGAANNSSMALNDGSSSPALLRVPLLLLLLSVLGCMTLC
;
A
#
# COMPACT_ATOMS: atom_id res chain seq x y z
N MET A 1 -24.18 96.17 -35.84
CA MET A 1 -23.59 94.83 -36.00
C MET A 1 -23.24 94.29 -34.62
N SER A 2 -24.14 93.51 -34.02
CA SER A 2 -23.99 93.02 -32.65
C SER A 2 -23.28 91.66 -32.68
N MET A 3 -21.96 91.64 -32.50
CA MET A 3 -21.13 90.41 -32.55
C MET A 3 -20.95 89.73 -31.18
N LEU A 4 -21.61 90.22 -30.13
CA LEU A 4 -21.49 89.69 -28.77
C LEU A 4 -22.28 88.41 -28.44
N PRO A 5 -23.46 88.09 -29.04
CA PRO A 5 -24.21 86.91 -28.62
C PRO A 5 -23.63 85.57 -29.12
N CYS A 6 -22.88 85.55 -30.24
CA CYS A 6 -22.31 84.31 -30.77
C CYS A 6 -21.20 83.71 -29.89
N ARG A 7 -20.36 84.53 -29.25
CA ARG A 7 -19.24 84.02 -28.45
C ARG A 7 -19.69 83.40 -27.13
N VAL A 8 -20.75 83.93 -26.53
CA VAL A 8 -21.31 83.42 -25.27
C VAL A 8 -22.06 82.11 -25.49
N LEU A 9 -22.79 81.98 -26.61
CA LEU A 9 -23.48 80.74 -26.97
C LEU A 9 -22.52 79.60 -27.36
N CYS A 10 -21.41 79.89 -28.05
CA CYS A 10 -20.39 78.87 -28.36
C CYS A 10 -19.68 78.35 -27.10
N LEU A 11 -19.41 79.21 -26.11
CA LEU A 11 -18.79 78.78 -24.85
C LEU A 11 -19.75 77.95 -23.99
N LEU A 12 -21.03 78.31 -23.93
CA LEU A 12 -22.06 77.51 -23.26
C LEU A 12 -22.22 76.13 -23.88
N ALA A 13 -22.15 76.02 -25.22
CA ALA A 13 -22.21 74.73 -25.91
C ALA A 13 -20.99 73.84 -25.62
N ILE A 14 -19.79 74.41 -25.51
CA ILE A 14 -18.57 73.67 -25.14
C ILE A 14 -18.66 73.21 -23.68
N VAL A 15 -19.12 74.07 -22.76
CA VAL A 15 -19.27 73.69 -21.34
C VAL A 15 -20.36 72.63 -21.15
N LEU A 16 -21.51 72.73 -21.83
CA LEU A 16 -22.54 71.68 -21.80
C LEU A 16 -22.09 70.38 -22.46
N CYS A 17 -21.24 70.43 -23.49
CA CYS A 17 -20.61 69.24 -24.08
C CYS A 17 -19.57 68.62 -23.12
N CYS A 18 -18.84 69.43 -22.34
CA CYS A 18 -17.87 68.94 -21.36
C CYS A 18 -18.51 68.42 -20.06
N VAL A 19 -19.65 68.97 -19.63
CA VAL A 19 -20.37 68.50 -18.42
C VAL A 19 -21.35 67.35 -18.76
N GLY A 20 -21.81 67.24 -20.01
CA GLY A 20 -22.69 66.15 -20.48
C GLY A 20 -22.01 64.79 -20.69
N VAL A 21 -20.67 64.72 -20.68
CA VAL A 21 -19.89 63.49 -20.88
C VAL A 21 -19.18 63.04 -19.60
N ALA A 22 -19.80 63.29 -18.43
CA ALA A 22 -19.19 62.93 -17.14
C ALA A 22 -19.90 61.79 -16.39
N HIS A 23 -20.98 61.20 -16.91
CA HIS A 23 -21.65 60.04 -16.29
C HIS A 23 -22.22 59.05 -17.32
N ALA A 24 -21.47 58.73 -18.37
CA ALA A 24 -21.57 57.38 -18.91
C ALA A 24 -20.95 56.48 -17.84
N ALA A 25 -21.78 56.05 -16.89
CA ALA A 25 -21.45 54.91 -16.04
C ALA A 25 -20.95 53.83 -17.00
N ALA A 26 -19.65 53.58 -16.97
CA ALA A 26 -19.10 52.36 -17.51
C ALA A 26 -19.81 51.27 -16.72
N GLY A 27 -20.93 50.79 -17.25
CA GLY A 27 -21.60 49.62 -16.71
C GLY A 27 -20.54 48.55 -16.58
N PRO A 28 -20.51 47.78 -15.48
CA PRO A 28 -19.48 46.77 -15.24
C PRO A 28 -19.33 45.99 -16.53
N SER A 29 -18.14 46.09 -17.13
CA SER A 29 -17.91 45.50 -18.44
C SER A 29 -18.25 44.03 -18.30
N THR A 30 -19.08 43.49 -19.20
CA THR A 30 -19.59 42.12 -19.13
C THR A 30 -18.45 41.09 -18.97
N GLY A 31 -17.23 41.46 -19.37
CA GLY A 31 -15.99 40.71 -19.12
C GLY A 31 -15.58 40.64 -17.64
N MET A 32 -15.59 41.73 -16.86
CA MET A 32 -15.19 41.70 -15.44
C MET A 32 -16.08 40.78 -14.61
N ASN A 33 -17.40 40.80 -14.84
CA ASN A 33 -18.31 39.92 -14.12
C ASN A 33 -18.00 38.43 -14.41
N LYS A 34 -17.61 38.10 -15.63
CA LYS A 34 -17.22 36.72 -15.98
C LYS A 34 -15.95 36.28 -15.24
N TYR A 35 -14.93 37.14 -15.16
CA TYR A 35 -13.71 36.82 -14.40
C TYR A 35 -13.98 36.57 -12.92
N VAL A 36 -14.87 37.34 -12.30
CA VAL A 36 -15.25 37.16 -10.90
C VAL A 36 -15.97 35.82 -10.69
N GLU A 37 -16.90 35.47 -11.58
CA GLU A 37 -17.60 34.18 -11.52
C GLU A 37 -16.66 32.99 -11.73
N ASP A 38 -15.78 33.05 -12.74
CA ASP A 38 -14.76 32.01 -12.99
C ASP A 38 -13.84 31.82 -11.76
N ALA A 39 -13.44 32.93 -11.10
CA ALA A 39 -12.61 32.90 -9.90
C ALA A 39 -13.34 32.31 -8.67
N ARG A 40 -14.63 32.59 -8.51
CA ARG A 40 -15.47 31.98 -7.47
C ARG A 40 -15.65 30.49 -7.71
N GLU A 41 -15.84 30.08 -8.96
CA GLU A 41 -15.94 28.66 -9.33
C GLU A 41 -14.65 27.91 -8.99
N LEU A 42 -13.48 28.48 -9.29
CA LEU A 42 -12.17 27.91 -8.91
C LEU A 42 -12.01 27.77 -7.39
N ALA A 43 -12.46 28.77 -6.61
CA ALA A 43 -12.42 28.70 -5.15
C ALA A 43 -13.32 27.57 -4.60
N GLU A 44 -14.51 27.38 -5.17
CA GLU A 44 -15.40 26.27 -4.80
C GLU A 44 -14.86 24.90 -5.24
N GLU A 45 -14.24 24.81 -6.41
CA GLU A 45 -13.51 23.60 -6.84
C GLU A 45 -12.37 23.26 -5.87
N THR A 46 -11.59 24.27 -5.46
CA THR A 46 -10.50 24.12 -4.49
C THR A 46 -11.01 23.58 -3.15
N LYS A 47 -12.17 24.07 -2.66
CA LYS A 47 -12.80 23.55 -1.44
C LYS A 47 -13.25 22.09 -1.58
N LYS A 48 -13.79 21.70 -2.74
CA LYS A 48 -14.16 20.30 -2.98
C LYS A 48 -12.93 19.40 -3.01
N LEU A 49 -11.88 19.82 -3.71
CA LEU A 49 -10.61 19.08 -3.80
C LEU A 49 -9.92 18.96 -2.44
N LYS A 50 -10.00 19.98 -1.58
CA LYS A 50 -9.56 19.89 -0.17
C LYS A 50 -10.22 18.69 0.53
N VAL A 51 -11.54 18.56 0.47
CA VAL A 51 -12.28 17.47 1.13
C VAL A 51 -11.87 16.10 0.56
N GLU A 52 -11.69 16.00 -0.75
CA GLU A 52 -11.18 14.78 -1.37
C GLU A 52 -9.75 14.46 -0.90
N CYS A 53 -8.89 15.48 -0.77
CA CYS A 53 -7.52 15.34 -0.30
C CYS A 53 -7.47 14.87 1.16
N GLU A 54 -8.29 15.44 2.04
CA GLU A 54 -8.40 15.02 3.44
C GLU A 54 -8.88 13.55 3.55
N LYS A 55 -9.84 13.15 2.71
CA LYS A 55 -10.33 11.76 2.66
C LYS A 55 -9.23 10.80 2.18
N ALA A 56 -8.52 11.16 1.12
CA ALA A 56 -7.44 10.33 0.59
C ALA A 56 -6.27 10.21 1.60
N GLY A 57 -5.90 11.32 2.24
CA GLY A 57 -4.91 11.34 3.32
C GLY A 57 -5.32 10.48 4.51
N THR A 58 -6.58 10.56 4.95
CA THR A 58 -7.11 9.71 6.04
C THR A 58 -7.06 8.23 5.67
N THR A 59 -7.34 7.90 4.41
CA THR A 59 -7.25 6.52 3.91
C THR A 59 -5.80 6.02 3.93
N ALA A 60 -4.83 6.86 3.52
CA ALA A 60 -3.41 6.54 3.62
C ALA A 60 -2.98 6.31 5.08
N ARG A 61 -3.39 7.19 6.00
CA ARG A 61 -3.13 7.04 7.44
C ARG A 61 -3.66 5.71 7.98
N GLN A 62 -4.92 5.38 7.69
CA GLN A 62 -5.52 4.13 8.15
C GLN A 62 -4.76 2.90 7.63
N ALA A 63 -4.36 2.92 6.36
CA ALA A 63 -3.55 1.85 5.79
C ALA A 63 -2.17 1.75 6.46
N ALA A 64 -1.55 2.90 6.79
CA ALA A 64 -0.30 2.95 7.52
C ALA A 64 -0.43 2.35 8.94
N ASP A 65 -1.46 2.74 9.67
CA ASP A 65 -1.72 2.28 11.05
C ASP A 65 -1.96 0.77 11.08
N GLU A 66 -2.77 0.24 10.15
CA GLU A 66 -3.03 -1.20 10.02
C GLU A 66 -1.76 -1.99 9.71
N ALA A 67 -0.95 -1.53 8.75
CA ALA A 67 0.32 -2.14 8.40
C ALA A 67 1.30 -2.11 9.58
N GLN A 68 1.34 -1.02 10.36
CA GLN A 68 2.19 -0.92 11.55
C GLN A 68 1.76 -1.90 12.64
N LEU A 69 0.47 -1.99 12.95
CA LEU A 69 -0.07 -2.95 13.92
C LEU A 69 0.26 -4.38 13.53
N PHE A 70 0.16 -4.70 12.23
CA PHE A 70 0.56 -6.00 11.71
C PHE A 70 2.07 -6.26 11.89
N VAL A 71 2.93 -5.29 11.61
CA VAL A 71 4.38 -5.41 11.83
C VAL A 71 4.69 -5.70 13.30
N PHE A 72 4.10 -4.96 14.23
CA PHE A 72 4.34 -5.17 15.67
C PHE A 72 3.92 -6.58 16.10
N SER A 73 2.70 -7.00 15.75
CA SER A 73 2.18 -8.31 16.15
C SER A 73 2.94 -9.48 15.50
N THR A 74 3.36 -9.33 14.25
CA THR A 74 4.07 -10.40 13.53
C THR A 74 5.51 -10.54 13.99
N LYS A 75 6.19 -9.43 14.31
CA LYS A 75 7.59 -9.46 14.74
C LYS A 75 7.81 -10.29 16.00
N ASP A 76 6.91 -10.16 16.97
CA ASP A 76 6.98 -10.92 18.22
C ASP A 76 6.71 -12.42 18.02
N GLN A 77 5.98 -12.78 16.96
CA GLN A 77 5.54 -14.15 16.69
C GLN A 77 6.31 -14.83 15.55
N ILE A 78 7.29 -14.15 14.94
CA ILE A 78 7.86 -14.55 13.65
C ILE A 78 8.46 -15.97 13.66
N LYS A 79 9.10 -16.36 14.77
CA LYS A 79 9.66 -17.71 14.96
C LYS A 79 8.58 -18.79 15.09
N THR A 80 7.49 -18.47 15.79
CA THR A 80 6.33 -19.36 15.94
C THR A 80 5.61 -19.52 14.61
N ILE A 81 5.47 -18.44 13.85
CA ILE A 81 4.90 -18.46 12.50
C ILE A 81 5.80 -19.32 11.58
N ALA A 82 7.11 -19.09 11.58
CA ALA A 82 8.06 -19.82 10.74
C ALA A 82 8.10 -21.34 10.98
N ALA A 83 7.67 -21.81 12.15
CA ALA A 83 7.58 -23.23 12.49
C ALA A 83 6.32 -23.93 11.94
N ASP A 84 5.36 -23.17 11.39
CA ASP A 84 4.05 -23.66 10.95
C ASP A 84 3.78 -23.21 9.49
N PRO A 85 3.87 -24.13 8.50
CA PRO A 85 3.73 -23.80 7.09
C PRO A 85 2.40 -23.12 6.73
N GLU A 86 1.31 -23.46 7.40
CA GLU A 86 0.00 -22.85 7.15
C GLU A 86 -0.01 -21.39 7.60
N LYS A 87 0.57 -21.11 8.78
CA LYS A 87 0.72 -19.73 9.28
C LYS A 87 1.69 -18.92 8.43
N VAL A 88 2.77 -19.52 7.93
CA VAL A 88 3.68 -18.84 6.99
C VAL A 88 2.92 -18.36 5.77
N ASN A 89 2.20 -19.26 5.08
CA ASN A 89 1.48 -18.91 3.86
C ASN A 89 0.42 -17.83 4.11
N LYS A 90 -0.36 -17.95 5.19
CA LYS A 90 -1.35 -16.93 5.58
C LYS A 90 -0.69 -15.57 5.84
N THR A 91 0.41 -15.55 6.58
CA THR A 91 1.14 -14.31 6.92
C THR A 91 1.71 -13.66 5.66
N LYS A 92 2.24 -14.43 4.72
CA LYS A 92 2.75 -13.91 3.44
C LYS A 92 1.66 -13.24 2.61
N ILE A 93 0.49 -13.85 2.50
CA ILE A 93 -0.67 -13.27 1.79
C ILE A 93 -1.04 -11.94 2.45
N GLN A 94 -1.16 -11.91 3.78
CA GLN A 94 -1.47 -10.68 4.52
C GLN A 94 -0.40 -9.59 4.34
N CYS A 95 0.89 -9.96 4.31
CA CYS A 95 1.96 -9.01 3.99
C CYS A 95 1.74 -8.35 2.63
N HIS A 96 1.46 -9.13 1.58
CA HIS A 96 1.23 -8.60 0.24
C HIS A 96 0.00 -7.71 0.18
N GLU A 97 -1.12 -8.13 0.77
CA GLU A 97 -2.36 -7.33 0.84
C GLU A 97 -2.13 -5.98 1.52
N LEU A 98 -1.41 -5.95 2.65
CA LEU A 98 -1.12 -4.72 3.38
C LEU A 98 -0.16 -3.80 2.64
N ILE A 99 0.86 -4.35 1.97
CA ILE A 99 1.78 -3.58 1.12
C ILE A 99 0.98 -2.92 0.00
N ASP A 100 0.17 -3.68 -0.73
CA ASP A 100 -0.60 -3.17 -1.86
C ASP A 100 -1.62 -2.11 -1.41
N LYS A 101 -2.32 -2.36 -0.30
CA LYS A 101 -3.28 -1.42 0.29
C LYS A 101 -2.62 -0.09 0.65
N ALA A 102 -1.49 -0.13 1.38
CA ALA A 102 -0.78 1.07 1.80
C ALA A 102 -0.19 1.83 0.61
N MET A 103 0.41 1.13 -0.37
CA MET A 103 0.96 1.75 -1.58
C MET A 103 -0.12 2.40 -2.45
N LYS A 104 -1.28 1.74 -2.60
CA LYS A 104 -2.41 2.28 -3.36
C LYS A 104 -2.99 3.52 -2.67
N ALA A 105 -3.20 3.48 -1.36
CA ALA A 105 -3.72 4.62 -0.61
C ALA A 105 -2.76 5.82 -0.66
N ALA A 106 -1.45 5.58 -0.54
CA ALA A 106 -0.44 6.62 -0.70
C ALA A 106 -0.44 7.25 -2.11
N ALA A 107 -0.57 6.42 -3.16
CA ALA A 107 -0.63 6.89 -4.53
C ALA A 107 -1.88 7.76 -4.77
N GLU A 108 -3.05 7.33 -4.29
CA GLU A 108 -4.29 8.09 -4.39
C GLU A 108 -4.20 9.44 -3.67
N ALA A 109 -3.65 9.47 -2.44
CA ALA A 109 -3.42 10.70 -1.70
C ALA A 109 -2.52 11.69 -2.46
N ARG A 110 -1.45 11.20 -3.10
CA ARG A 110 -0.56 12.02 -3.93
C ARG A 110 -1.23 12.52 -5.21
N ILE A 111 -2.03 11.69 -5.88
CA ILE A 111 -2.77 12.08 -7.09
C ILE A 111 -3.76 13.20 -6.78
N VAL A 112 -4.56 13.04 -5.72
CA VAL A 112 -5.52 14.08 -5.32
C VAL A 112 -4.80 15.32 -4.81
N GLY A 113 -3.70 15.14 -4.06
CA GLY A 113 -2.82 16.23 -3.63
C GLY A 113 -2.32 17.08 -4.80
N SER A 114 -1.78 16.45 -5.85
CA SER A 114 -1.31 17.15 -7.05
C SER A 114 -2.42 17.95 -7.74
N LYS A 115 -3.62 17.37 -7.91
CA LYS A 115 -4.77 18.08 -8.49
C LYS A 115 -5.18 19.28 -7.63
N THR A 116 -5.12 19.12 -6.31
CA THR A 116 -5.44 20.18 -5.35
C THR A 116 -4.42 21.31 -5.43
N THR A 117 -3.12 21.02 -5.54
CA THR A 117 -2.07 22.02 -5.77
C THR A 117 -2.27 22.80 -7.07
N ASP A 118 -2.66 22.11 -8.15
CA ASP A 118 -2.95 22.77 -9.43
C ASP A 118 -4.14 23.72 -9.33
N SER A 119 -5.21 23.30 -8.64
CA SER A 119 -6.40 24.13 -8.39
C SER A 119 -6.07 25.33 -7.51
N LEU A 120 -5.29 25.12 -6.44
CA LEU A 120 -4.79 26.17 -5.56
C LEU A 120 -4.04 27.26 -6.33
N THR A 121 -3.09 26.87 -7.18
CA THR A 121 -2.29 27.81 -7.98
C THR A 121 -3.18 28.70 -8.86
N LYS A 122 -4.22 28.11 -9.46
CA LYS A 122 -5.20 28.84 -10.27
C LYS A 122 -6.04 29.80 -9.41
N THR A 123 -6.48 29.35 -8.24
CA THR A 123 -7.27 30.14 -7.30
C THR A 123 -6.50 31.35 -6.76
N GLU A 124 -5.24 31.16 -6.35
CA GLU A 124 -4.37 32.26 -5.88
C GLU A 124 -4.10 33.30 -6.99
N THR A 125 -3.87 32.80 -8.22
CA THR A 125 -3.69 33.66 -9.40
C THR A 125 -4.97 34.47 -9.67
N ALA A 126 -6.13 33.83 -9.64
CA ALA A 126 -7.42 34.50 -9.85
C ALA A 126 -7.72 35.53 -8.74
N ALA A 127 -7.44 35.20 -7.48
CA ALA A 127 -7.61 36.09 -6.35
C ALA A 127 -6.73 37.36 -6.44
N SER A 128 -5.55 37.23 -7.05
CA SER A 128 -4.59 38.34 -7.19
C SER A 128 -4.93 39.31 -8.34
N ILE A 129 -5.73 38.89 -9.33
CA ILE A 129 -5.87 39.61 -10.61
C ILE A 129 -7.20 40.36 -10.78
N GLY A 130 -8.22 40.11 -9.97
CA GLY A 130 -9.48 40.81 -10.22
C GLY A 130 -10.67 40.52 -9.32
N LEU A 131 -10.48 39.87 -8.17
CA LEU A 131 -11.57 39.68 -7.23
C LEU A 131 -11.78 40.93 -6.36
N PRO A 132 -13.05 41.28 -6.03
CA PRO A 132 -13.34 42.18 -4.93
C PRO A 132 -12.63 41.74 -3.65
N PRO A 133 -12.21 42.66 -2.75
CA PRO A 133 -11.37 42.32 -1.59
C PRO A 133 -11.90 41.18 -0.72
N GLU A 134 -13.22 41.12 -0.50
CA GLU A 134 -13.86 40.06 0.30
C GLU A 134 -13.83 38.70 -0.42
N ASP A 135 -14.10 38.68 -1.72
CA ASP A 135 -14.04 37.45 -2.52
C ASP A 135 -12.58 36.96 -2.63
N ALA A 136 -11.62 37.86 -2.80
CA ALA A 136 -10.19 37.55 -2.85
C ALA A 136 -9.73 36.93 -1.53
N LYS A 137 -10.17 37.49 -0.39
CA LYS A 137 -9.88 36.95 0.94
C LYS A 137 -10.45 35.53 1.11
N ALA A 138 -11.70 35.30 0.72
CA ALA A 138 -12.32 33.99 0.82
C ALA A 138 -11.64 32.95 -0.08
N ALA A 139 -11.23 33.33 -1.29
CA ALA A 139 -10.48 32.48 -2.21
C ALA A 139 -9.08 32.11 -1.65
N MET A 140 -8.37 33.08 -1.08
CA MET A 140 -7.06 32.85 -0.44
C MET A 140 -7.18 31.98 0.81
N GLU A 141 -8.24 32.14 1.61
CA GLU A 141 -8.51 31.27 2.76
C GLU A 141 -8.77 29.82 2.31
N ALA A 142 -9.61 29.63 1.28
CA ALA A 142 -9.85 28.31 0.69
C ALA A 142 -8.57 27.66 0.16
N ALA A 143 -7.71 28.43 -0.53
CA ALA A 143 -6.40 27.99 -0.99
C ALA A 143 -5.50 27.59 0.19
N GLY A 144 -5.40 28.41 1.23
CA GLY A 144 -4.58 28.12 2.41
C GLY A 144 -5.05 26.88 3.19
N GLU A 145 -6.35 26.61 3.25
CA GLU A 145 -6.88 25.37 3.83
C GLU A 145 -6.60 24.15 2.95
N ALA A 146 -6.72 24.30 1.63
CA ALA A 146 -6.38 23.25 0.68
C ALA A 146 -4.89 22.89 0.73
N ASP A 147 -3.99 23.88 0.83
CA ASP A 147 -2.54 23.63 0.99
C ASP A 147 -2.25 22.80 2.24
N LYS A 148 -2.84 23.15 3.38
CA LYS A 148 -2.70 22.38 4.62
C LYS A 148 -3.17 20.94 4.43
N ALA A 149 -4.31 20.73 3.76
CA ALA A 149 -4.82 19.39 3.46
C ALA A 149 -3.85 18.59 2.57
N VAL A 150 -3.29 19.21 1.52
CA VAL A 150 -2.28 18.60 0.64
C VAL A 150 -1.05 18.16 1.44
N ARG A 151 -0.52 19.04 2.29
CA ARG A 151 0.65 18.74 3.11
C ARG A 151 0.40 17.56 4.06
N VAL A 152 -0.72 17.58 4.77
CA VAL A 152 -1.10 16.49 5.69
C VAL A 152 -1.34 15.18 4.94
N ALA A 153 -2.01 15.22 3.78
CA ALA A 153 -2.20 14.03 2.95
C ALA A 153 -0.87 13.47 2.42
N GLY A 154 0.09 14.35 2.09
CA GLY A 154 1.45 13.98 1.71
C GLY A 154 2.20 13.27 2.84
N GLU A 155 2.18 13.81 4.06
CA GLU A 155 2.77 13.19 5.24
C GLU A 155 2.19 11.78 5.49
N TYR A 156 0.86 11.63 5.43
CA TYR A 156 0.22 10.32 5.59
C TYR A 156 0.53 9.35 4.44
N ALA A 157 0.72 9.85 3.21
CA ALA A 157 1.16 9.02 2.09
C ALA A 157 2.58 8.50 2.32
N ASP A 158 3.48 9.33 2.84
CA ASP A 158 4.85 8.93 3.16
C ASP A 158 4.87 7.90 4.32
N ASP A 159 4.05 8.10 5.34
CA ASP A 159 3.87 7.14 6.43
C ASP A 159 3.36 5.79 5.94
N ALA A 160 2.39 5.78 5.02
CA ALA A 160 1.87 4.56 4.40
C ALA A 160 2.95 3.82 3.59
N VAL A 161 3.75 4.53 2.80
CA VAL A 161 4.90 3.95 2.09
C VAL A 161 5.91 3.37 3.09
N GLY A 162 6.25 4.10 4.15
CA GLY A 162 7.16 3.63 5.19
C GLY A 162 6.63 2.38 5.91
N ALA A 163 5.32 2.32 6.17
CA ALA A 163 4.68 1.15 6.78
C ALA A 163 4.73 -0.07 5.83
N ALA A 164 4.44 0.12 4.54
CA ALA A 164 4.57 -0.93 3.52
C ALA A 164 6.00 -1.48 3.46
N GLN A 165 7.02 -0.62 3.52
CA GLN A 165 8.42 -1.05 3.55
C GLN A 165 8.74 -1.89 4.80
N ARG A 166 8.20 -1.52 5.97
CA ARG A 166 8.36 -2.30 7.20
C ARG A 166 7.69 -3.68 7.09
N VAL A 167 6.50 -3.77 6.50
CA VAL A 167 5.84 -5.04 6.19
C VAL A 167 6.71 -5.87 5.23
N GLY A 168 7.28 -5.26 4.21
CA GLY A 168 8.22 -5.91 3.29
C GLY A 168 9.48 -6.44 3.99
N ASN A 169 9.96 -5.79 5.04
CA ASN A 169 11.06 -6.30 5.84
C ASN A 169 10.65 -7.51 6.69
N ILE A 170 9.45 -7.49 7.29
CA ILE A 170 8.89 -8.65 7.99
C ILE A 170 8.78 -9.87 7.07
N LEU A 171 8.36 -9.67 5.81
CA LEU A 171 8.30 -10.75 4.82
C LEU A 171 9.69 -11.40 4.61
N LYS A 172 10.74 -10.59 4.48
CA LYS A 172 12.13 -11.08 4.34
C LYS A 172 12.63 -11.78 5.60
N GLU A 173 12.33 -11.23 6.78
CA GLU A 173 12.69 -11.85 8.06
C GLU A 173 11.98 -13.20 8.22
N LEU A 174 10.72 -13.31 7.81
CA LEU A 174 9.95 -14.55 7.86
C LEU A 174 10.57 -15.61 6.93
N ASP A 175 10.95 -15.25 5.71
CA ASP A 175 11.64 -16.15 4.79
C ASP A 175 12.97 -16.67 5.36
N ALA A 176 13.73 -15.81 6.03
CA ALA A 176 14.98 -16.18 6.67
C ALA A 176 14.76 -17.16 7.84
N GLU A 177 13.75 -16.92 8.68
CA GLU A 177 13.40 -17.81 9.80
C GLU A 177 12.85 -19.15 9.31
N VAL A 178 12.06 -19.19 8.24
CA VAL A 178 11.61 -20.45 7.60
C VAL A 178 12.80 -21.26 7.11
N ALA A 179 13.74 -20.63 6.38
CA ALA A 179 14.94 -21.30 5.91
C ALA A 179 15.83 -21.80 7.07
N ALA A 180 15.90 -21.06 8.18
CA ALA A 180 16.61 -21.49 9.38
C ALA A 180 15.92 -22.68 10.08
N ALA A 181 14.58 -22.68 10.15
CA ALA A 181 13.79 -23.76 10.72
C ALA A 181 13.95 -25.07 9.92
N GLU A 182 13.89 -25.00 8.59
CA GLU A 182 14.09 -26.17 7.71
C GLU A 182 15.48 -26.79 7.88
N LYS A 183 16.53 -25.97 8.01
CA LYS A 183 17.90 -26.47 8.25
C LYS A 183 17.99 -27.21 9.59
N LYS A 184 17.37 -26.69 10.64
CA LYS A 184 17.34 -27.34 11.96
C LYS A 184 16.59 -28.67 11.92
N GLU A 185 15.47 -28.76 11.21
CA GLU A 185 14.74 -30.02 11.05
C GLU A 185 15.55 -31.06 10.26
N LYS A 186 16.20 -30.68 9.16
CA LYS A 186 17.09 -31.59 8.41
C LYS A 186 18.24 -32.12 9.29
N GLN A 187 18.85 -31.27 10.11
CA GLN A 187 19.89 -31.69 11.07
C GLN A 187 19.36 -32.67 12.11
N LYS A 188 18.17 -32.43 12.69
CA LYS A 188 17.53 -33.36 13.63
C LYS A 188 17.20 -34.70 12.97
N GLN A 189 16.68 -34.70 11.74
CA GLN A 189 16.39 -35.92 11.01
C GLN A 189 17.67 -36.72 10.71
N HIS A 190 18.74 -36.04 10.30
CA HIS A 190 20.06 -36.67 10.10
C HIS A 190 20.60 -37.28 11.40
N TYR A 191 20.53 -36.55 12.52
CA TYR A 191 20.94 -37.07 13.83
C TYR A 191 20.08 -38.26 14.28
N ARG A 192 18.76 -38.19 14.10
CA ARG A 192 17.84 -39.29 14.43
C ARG A 192 18.11 -40.53 13.59
N SER A 193 18.36 -40.37 12.29
CA SER A 193 18.68 -41.47 11.36
C SER A 193 20.02 -42.15 11.71
N THR A 194 21.07 -41.36 12.00
CA THR A 194 22.38 -41.89 12.41
C THR A 194 22.33 -42.58 13.77
N PHE A 195 21.57 -42.04 14.74
CA PHE A 195 21.35 -42.69 16.03
C PHE A 195 20.61 -44.03 15.90
N THR A 196 19.58 -44.12 15.05
CA THR A 196 18.87 -45.38 14.81
C THR A 196 19.72 -46.44 14.11
N LEU A 197 20.64 -46.03 13.21
CA LEU A 197 21.58 -46.92 12.55
C LEU A 197 22.61 -47.51 13.51
N ASN A 198 23.16 -46.71 14.43
CA ASN A 198 24.13 -47.22 15.42
C ASN A 198 23.52 -48.23 16.41
N ILE A 199 22.23 -48.08 16.78
CA ILE A 199 21.57 -49.05 17.68
C ILE A 199 21.30 -50.39 16.97
N HIS A 200 21.03 -50.39 15.66
CA HIS A 200 20.80 -51.63 14.90
C HIS A 200 22.10 -52.25 14.35
N GLY A 201 23.12 -51.46 14.02
CA GLY A 201 24.39 -51.95 13.46
C GLY A 201 25.25 -52.67 14.50
N ASP A 202 25.44 -52.08 15.68
CA ASP A 202 26.34 -52.62 16.70
C ASP A 202 25.81 -53.91 17.37
N ASN A 203 24.51 -54.19 17.23
CA ASN A 203 23.86 -55.39 17.78
C ASN A 203 23.64 -56.49 16.72
N LEU A 204 23.62 -56.15 15.43
CA LEU A 204 23.45 -57.13 14.35
C LEU A 204 24.74 -57.91 14.09
N ASP A 205 25.90 -57.26 14.15
CA ASP A 205 27.20 -57.94 14.04
C ASP A 205 27.48 -58.86 15.24
N ALA A 206 26.98 -58.51 16.44
CA ALA A 206 27.06 -59.38 17.62
C ALA A 206 26.12 -60.60 17.52
N LEU A 207 24.94 -60.44 16.91
CA LEU A 207 23.97 -61.52 16.67
C LEU A 207 24.38 -62.46 15.52
N LEU A 208 25.00 -61.93 14.46
CA LEU A 208 25.45 -62.71 13.30
C LEU A 208 26.79 -63.43 13.57
N ASN A 209 27.71 -62.80 14.30
CA ASN A 209 28.97 -63.46 14.69
C ASN A 209 28.83 -64.38 15.91
N GLY A 210 27.79 -64.22 16.74
CA GLY A 210 27.49 -65.15 17.83
C GLY A 210 26.84 -66.47 17.40
N ALA A 211 26.34 -66.55 16.16
CA ALA A 211 25.72 -67.75 15.60
C ALA A 211 26.72 -68.68 14.85
N ALA A 212 27.96 -68.25 14.64
CA ALA A 212 28.95 -68.98 13.83
C ALA A 212 29.82 -69.97 14.63
N ASN A 213 29.69 -70.00 15.95
CA ASN A 213 30.55 -70.74 16.84
C ASN A 213 29.73 -71.23 18.04
N ASN A 214 29.03 -72.35 17.85
CA ASN A 214 29.08 -73.52 18.72
C ASN A 214 28.25 -74.66 18.14
N SER A 215 28.89 -75.81 17.99
CA SER A 215 28.28 -77.06 17.57
C SER A 215 27.57 -77.76 18.73
N SER A 216 26.50 -78.48 18.38
CA SER A 216 25.74 -79.46 19.17
C SER A 216 24.78 -78.89 20.24
N MET A 217 23.48 -79.08 20.04
CA MET A 217 22.74 -80.24 20.55
C MET A 217 21.39 -80.33 19.82
N ALA A 218 21.02 -81.56 19.51
CA ALA A 218 19.76 -81.93 18.88
C ALA A 218 18.57 -81.68 19.82
N LEU A 219 17.43 -81.22 19.27
CA LEU A 219 16.09 -81.63 19.69
C LEU A 219 15.17 -81.69 18.45
N ASN A 220 14.60 -82.87 18.25
CA ASN A 220 13.60 -83.19 17.23
C ASN A 220 12.18 -82.79 17.69
N ASP A 221 11.35 -82.63 16.67
CA ASP A 221 9.89 -82.76 16.59
C ASP A 221 8.98 -81.76 17.32
N GLY A 222 8.13 -81.12 16.50
CA GLY A 222 6.81 -80.72 16.96
C GLY A 222 6.14 -79.56 16.22
N SER A 223 5.53 -79.86 15.07
CA SER A 223 4.21 -79.33 14.68
C SER A 223 4.08 -77.94 14.03
N SER A 224 3.39 -77.99 12.89
CA SER A 224 2.51 -76.98 12.28
C SER A 224 3.12 -75.78 11.55
N SER A 225 3.19 -75.93 10.22
CA SER A 225 2.94 -74.84 9.27
C SER A 225 1.56 -74.19 9.53
N PRO A 226 1.34 -72.92 9.13
CA PRO A 226 1.05 -72.65 7.72
C PRO A 226 1.82 -71.46 7.12
N ALA A 227 1.84 -71.50 5.79
CA ALA A 227 2.21 -70.42 4.88
C ALA A 227 1.57 -69.07 5.24
N LEU A 228 2.24 -67.96 4.86
CA LEU A 228 1.71 -66.96 3.92
C LEU A 228 2.68 -65.77 3.72
N LEU A 229 2.86 -65.42 2.44
CA LEU A 229 3.13 -64.09 1.89
C LEU A 229 4.55 -63.51 1.98
N ARG A 230 5.38 -64.01 1.05
CA ARG A 230 6.34 -63.19 0.31
C ARG A 230 5.58 -62.18 -0.59
N VAL A 231 6.00 -60.91 -0.52
CA VAL A 231 5.87 -59.82 -1.54
C VAL A 231 4.47 -59.17 -1.59
N PRO A 232 4.33 -57.82 -1.50
CA PRO A 232 5.02 -56.90 -2.40
C PRO A 232 5.58 -55.59 -1.80
N LEU A 233 6.91 -55.50 -1.79
CA LEU A 233 7.65 -54.23 -1.77
C LEU A 233 7.69 -53.55 -3.16
N LEU A 234 6.87 -54.00 -4.12
CA LEU A 234 6.84 -53.54 -5.52
C LEU A 234 5.75 -52.51 -5.83
N LEU A 235 4.91 -52.12 -4.86
CA LEU A 235 3.83 -51.15 -5.09
C LEU A 235 4.20 -49.69 -4.79
N LEU A 236 5.41 -49.39 -4.30
CA LEU A 236 5.81 -48.01 -3.97
C LEU A 236 6.67 -47.33 -5.05
N LEU A 237 7.11 -48.05 -6.07
CA LEU A 237 7.92 -47.49 -7.18
C LEU A 237 7.10 -47.09 -8.42
N LEU A 238 5.80 -47.37 -8.45
CA LEU A 238 4.91 -47.00 -9.57
C LEU A 238 4.12 -45.70 -9.35
N SER A 239 4.18 -45.07 -8.16
CA SER A 239 3.45 -43.83 -7.87
C SER A 239 4.21 -42.54 -8.20
N VAL A 240 5.48 -42.60 -8.58
CA VAL A 240 6.31 -41.41 -8.88
C VAL A 240 6.45 -41.16 -10.40
N LEU A 241 5.99 -42.07 -11.26
CA LEU A 241 6.14 -41.96 -12.72
C LEU A 241 4.84 -41.57 -13.46
N GLY A 242 3.77 -41.18 -12.74
CA GLY A 242 2.42 -40.99 -13.30
C GLY A 242 1.81 -39.59 -13.24
N CYS A 243 2.52 -38.52 -12.86
CA CYS A 243 1.93 -37.18 -12.72
C CYS A 243 2.63 -36.09 -13.55
N MET A 244 3.15 -36.43 -14.73
CA MET A 244 3.70 -35.46 -15.70
C MET A 244 2.90 -35.38 -17.01
N THR A 245 1.69 -35.92 -17.07
CA THR A 245 0.79 -35.70 -18.22
C THR A 245 -0.66 -35.57 -17.76
N LEU A 246 -1.29 -34.44 -18.13
CA LEU A 246 -2.66 -33.99 -17.90
C LEU A 246 -2.92 -33.18 -16.62
N CYS A 247 -2.61 -31.87 -16.68
CA CYS A 247 -3.57 -30.76 -16.64
C CYS A 247 -2.87 -29.46 -17.02
#